data_AF-A0A3A6NRI5-F1
#
_entry.id   AF-A0A3A6NRI5-F1
#
_cell.length_a   1.000
_cell.length_b   1.000
_cell.length_c   1.000
_cell.angle_alpha   90.00
_cell.angle_beta   90.00
_cell.angle_gamma   90.00
#
_symmetry.space_group_name_H-M   'P 1'
#
loop_
_entity.id
_entity.type
_entity.pdbx_description
1 polymer ?
#
loop_
_entity_poly.entity_id
_entity_poly.type
_entity_poly.pdbx_seq_one_letter_code
_entity_poly.pdbx_strand_id
1 'polypeptide(L)'
;MALIDEIRTIVAAIPAELSESKGVFSFSWVVAERKMLFCRQKLVYSGRFRIDEARKEFTFSEMLNETGFGLGGGPDSGMSPGRGFKKSVCRTGFGPRQETIEERSTFLRQKYSYTFDFSHIRERIKTAAAAAGYQFSYRLIL
;
A
#
# COMPACT_ATOMS: atom_id res chain seq x y z
N MET A 1 12.94 -1.08 -22.87
CA MET A 1 12.74 -1.85 -21.62
C MET A 1 11.25 -2.03 -21.42
N ALA A 2 10.79 -3.15 -20.85
CA ALA A 2 9.37 -3.32 -20.57
C ALA A 2 8.98 -2.42 -19.40
N LEU A 3 7.79 -1.79 -19.46
CA LEU A 3 7.29 -0.87 -18.41
C LEU A 3 7.34 -1.50 -17.01
N ILE A 4 7.07 -2.81 -16.91
CA ILE A 4 7.10 -3.55 -15.64
C ILE A 4 8.51 -3.59 -15.04
N ASP A 5 9.55 -3.76 -15.85
CA ASP A 5 10.93 -3.79 -15.36
C ASP A 5 11.35 -2.43 -14.79
N GLU A 6 10.93 -1.35 -15.44
CA GLU A 6 11.20 0.02 -14.97
C GLU A 6 10.46 0.32 -13.66
N ILE A 7 9.18 -0.08 -13.55
CA ILE A 7 8.42 0.04 -12.30
C ILE A 7 9.05 -0.80 -11.19
N ARG A 8 9.55 -2.01 -11.51
CA ARG A 8 10.27 -2.84 -10.54
C ARG A 8 11.52 -2.14 -10.03
N THR A 9 12.28 -1.45 -10.88
CA THR A 9 13.43 -0.63 -10.46
C THR A 9 13.01 0.57 -9.60
N ILE A 10 11.90 1.23 -9.93
CA ILE A 10 11.36 2.33 -9.11
C ILE A 10 10.96 1.83 -7.71
N VAL A 11 10.27 0.69 -7.63
CA VAL A 11 9.82 0.08 -6.36
C VAL A 11 11.01 -0.47 -5.57
N ALA A 12 12.04 -1.01 -6.21
CA ALA A 12 13.26 -1.48 -5.53
C ALA A 12 14.07 -0.35 -4.87
N ALA A 13 13.79 0.92 -5.17
CA ALA A 13 14.38 2.07 -4.48
C ALA A 13 13.83 2.26 -3.05
N ILE A 14 12.74 1.58 -2.70
CA ILE A 14 12.20 1.50 -1.34
C ILE A 14 12.29 0.03 -0.88
N PRO A 15 12.25 -0.26 0.43
CA PRO A 15 12.30 -1.63 0.93
C PRO A 15 10.91 -2.28 0.81
N ALA A 16 10.43 -2.36 -0.44
CA ALA A 16 9.20 -2.98 -0.86
C ALA A 16 9.49 -4.00 -1.96
N GLU A 17 8.76 -5.09 -1.96
CA GLU A 17 8.79 -6.06 -3.05
C GLU A 17 7.55 -5.89 -3.94
N LEU A 18 7.76 -6.01 -5.25
CA LEU A 18 6.68 -6.04 -6.21
C LEU A 18 6.18 -7.48 -6.36
N SER A 19 4.91 -7.68 -6.07
CA SER A 19 4.21 -8.97 -6.22
C SER A 19 3.14 -8.87 -7.30
N GLU A 20 2.85 -9.96 -7.99
CA GLU A 20 1.81 -10.03 -9.02
C GLU A 20 0.77 -11.08 -8.64
N SER A 21 -0.51 -10.74 -8.78
CA SER A 21 -1.62 -11.67 -8.61
C SER A 21 -2.75 -11.34 -9.58
N LYS A 22 -3.13 -12.31 -10.43
CA LYS A 22 -4.23 -12.21 -11.40
C LYS A 22 -4.16 -10.94 -12.28
N GLY A 23 -2.96 -10.56 -12.72
CA GLY A 23 -2.74 -9.34 -13.54
C GLY A 23 -2.88 -8.02 -12.77
N VAL A 24 -2.80 -8.08 -11.44
CA VAL A 24 -2.67 -6.92 -10.55
C VAL A 24 -1.30 -6.99 -9.89
N PHE A 25 -0.52 -5.94 -10.06
CA PHE A 25 0.75 -5.77 -9.37
C PHE A 25 0.52 -5.02 -8.07
N SER A 26 1.22 -5.41 -7.00
CA SER A 26 1.10 -4.77 -5.69
C SER A 26 2.43 -4.74 -4.95
N PHE A 27 2.66 -3.65 -4.23
CA PHE A 27 3.82 -3.48 -3.36
C PHE A 27 3.40 -2.79 -2.07
N SER A 28 4.15 -3.00 -0.99
CA SER A 28 3.88 -2.36 0.30
C SER A 28 5.15 -2.12 1.09
N TRP A 29 5.17 -1.02 1.84
CA TRP A 29 6.29 -0.63 2.69
C TRP A 29 5.80 0.03 3.99
N VAL A 30 6.44 -0.32 5.10
CA VAL A 30 6.25 0.32 6.41
C VAL A 30 7.02 1.65 6.45
N VAL A 31 6.31 2.76 6.26
CA VAL A 31 6.90 4.12 6.17
C VAL A 31 7.13 4.76 7.54
N ALA A 32 6.44 4.27 8.57
CA ALA A 32 6.67 4.67 9.96
C ALA A 32 6.20 3.58 10.90
N GLU A 33 6.78 3.55 12.10
CA GLU A 33 6.24 2.76 13.21
C GLU A 33 6.26 3.55 14.50
N ARG A 34 5.31 3.26 15.38
CA ARG A 34 5.27 3.82 16.73
C ARG A 34 4.95 2.73 17.74
N LYS A 35 5.63 2.82 18.88
CA LYS A 35 5.38 1.94 20.02
C LYS A 35 4.29 2.57 20.90
N MET A 36 3.22 1.83 21.13
CA MET A 36 2.27 2.10 22.20
C MET A 36 2.58 1.16 23.37
N LEU A 37 2.14 1.51 24.58
CA LEU A 37 2.43 0.80 25.84
C LEU A 37 2.36 -0.74 25.73
N PHE A 38 1.41 -1.27 24.95
CA PHE A 38 1.21 -2.72 24.78
C PHE A 38 1.25 -3.23 23.33
N CYS A 39 1.41 -2.36 22.32
CA CYS A 39 1.25 -2.73 20.91
C CYS A 39 2.16 -1.90 20.00
N ARG A 40 2.54 -2.43 18.84
CA ARG A 40 3.22 -1.66 17.81
C ARG A 40 2.23 -1.30 16.71
N GLN A 41 2.20 -0.02 16.35
CA GLN A 41 1.42 0.48 15.23
C GLN A 41 2.37 0.86 14.10
N LYS A 42 2.09 0.33 12.91
CA LYS A 42 2.84 0.55 11.69
C LYS A 42 2.00 1.35 10.72
N LEU A 43 2.60 2.33 10.09
CA LEU A 43 2.03 3.03 8.96
C LEU A 43 2.56 2.38 7.68
N VAL A 44 1.66 1.85 6.87
CA VAL A 44 1.99 1.08 5.67
C VAL A 44 1.49 1.85 4.45
N TYR A 45 2.42 2.21 3.57
CA TYR A 45 2.14 2.65 2.22
C TYR A 45 2.00 1.43 1.32
N SER A 46 0.96 1.37 0.50
CA SER A 46 0.75 0.30 -0.46
C SER A 46 0.30 0.86 -1.79
N GLY A 47 0.93 0.40 -2.87
CA GLY A 47 0.51 0.71 -4.25
C GLY A 47 0.04 -0.55 -4.96
N ARG A 48 -0.93 -0.38 -5.84
CA ARG A 48 -1.45 -1.40 -6.75
C ARG A 48 -1.55 -0.81 -8.14
N PHE A 49 -1.29 -1.62 -9.16
CA PHE A 49 -1.50 -1.20 -10.53
C PHE A 49 -1.87 -2.34 -11.46
N ARG A 50 -2.47 -1.98 -12.60
CA ARG A 50 -2.82 -2.86 -13.70
C ARG A 50 -2.43 -2.19 -15.00
N ILE A 51 -2.03 -3.01 -15.97
CA ILE A 51 -1.65 -2.56 -17.31
C ILE A 51 -2.63 -3.21 -18.27
N ASP A 52 -3.38 -2.39 -19.00
CA ASP A 52 -4.24 -2.81 -20.10
C ASP A 52 -3.52 -2.55 -21.41
N GLU A 53 -2.98 -3.61 -22.02
CA GLU A 53 -2.27 -3.51 -23.30
C GLU A 53 -3.19 -3.15 -24.47
N ALA A 54 -4.47 -3.56 -24.43
CA ALA A 54 -5.41 -3.33 -25.52
C ALA A 54 -5.83 -1.86 -25.58
N ARG A 55 -6.00 -1.23 -24.42
CA ARG A 55 -6.41 0.18 -24.29
C ARG A 55 -5.24 1.13 -24.09
N LYS A 56 -4.02 0.59 -23.96
CA LYS A 56 -2.81 1.32 -23.52
C LYS A 56 -3.10 2.17 -22.28
N GLU A 57 -3.75 1.56 -21.30
CA GLU A 57 -4.15 2.22 -20.04
C GLU A 57 -3.35 1.64 -18.87
N PHE A 58 -2.78 2.52 -18.06
CA PHE A 58 -2.10 2.19 -16.81
C PHE A 58 -2.96 2.65 -15.64
N THR A 59 -3.59 1.71 -14.94
CA THR A 59 -4.41 2.03 -13.76
C THR A 59 -3.56 1.93 -12.51
N PHE A 60 -3.50 2.99 -11.71
CA PHE A 60 -2.76 3.05 -10.46
C PHE A 60 -3.67 3.40 -9.28
N SER A 61 -3.43 2.74 -8.15
CA SER A 61 -4.08 2.98 -6.88
C SER A 61 -3.04 2.96 -5.78
N GLU A 62 -3.12 3.88 -4.83
CA GLU A 62 -2.30 3.83 -3.63
C GLU A 62 -3.14 4.06 -2.38
N MET A 63 -2.62 3.59 -1.26
CA MET A 63 -3.25 3.71 0.05
C MET A 63 -2.20 3.86 1.13
N LEU A 64 -2.60 4.57 2.19
CA LEU A 64 -1.88 4.67 3.43
C LEU A 64 -2.76 4.09 4.54
N ASN A 65 -2.28 3.01 5.15
CA ASN A 65 -3.03 2.21 6.13
C ASN A 65 -2.23 2.06 7.42
N GLU A 66 -2.89 2.31 8.55
CA GLU A 66 -2.34 1.94 9.85
C GLU A 66 -2.61 0.44 10.11
N THR A 67 -1.58 -0.32 10.49
CA THR A 67 -1.72 -1.71 10.92
C THR A 67 -1.12 -1.87 12.32
N GLY A 68 -1.90 -2.39 13.26
CA GLY A 68 -1.41 -2.65 14.62
C GLY A 68 -1.16 -4.13 14.86
N PHE A 69 0.04 -4.47 15.33
CA PHE A 69 0.37 -5.81 15.81
C PHE A 69 0.33 -5.80 17.35
N GLY A 70 -0.62 -6.52 17.93
CA GLY A 70 -0.79 -6.68 19.37
C GLY A 70 -1.02 -8.14 19.73
N LEU A 71 -0.64 -8.57 20.93
CA LEU A 71 -0.88 -9.92 21.44
C LEU A 71 -2.32 -10.04 21.98
N GLY A 72 -3.18 -10.86 21.35
CA GLY A 72 -4.28 -11.60 21.99
C GLY A 72 -5.75 -11.09 21.88
N GLY A 73 -6.70 -12.05 21.85
CA GLY A 73 -8.13 -11.94 22.24
C GLY A 73 -9.20 -11.77 21.14
N GLY A 74 -10.13 -12.73 20.97
CA GLY A 74 -11.23 -12.77 19.95
C GLY A 74 -12.42 -11.81 20.23
N PRO A 75 -13.63 -11.96 19.58
CA PRO A 75 -14.25 -13.19 19.05
C PRO A 75 -14.79 -13.13 17.59
N ASP A 76 -15.05 -14.35 17.06
CA ASP A 76 -15.95 -14.76 15.96
C ASP A 76 -15.77 -14.29 14.50
N SER A 77 -15.10 -15.14 13.70
CA SER A 77 -15.79 -15.90 12.62
C SER A 77 -14.82 -16.86 11.93
N GLY A 78 -15.20 -18.15 11.87
CA GLY A 78 -14.60 -19.14 10.96
C GLY A 78 -13.49 -19.99 11.56
N MET A 79 -13.87 -20.94 12.42
CA MET A 79 -12.99 -22.02 12.89
C MET A 79 -12.75 -23.02 11.75
N SER A 80 -11.51 -23.09 11.24
CA SER A 80 -11.01 -24.23 10.47
C SER A 80 -9.70 -24.69 11.12
N PRO A 81 -9.53 -25.98 11.47
CA PRO A 81 -8.47 -26.44 12.35
C PRO A 81 -7.19 -26.71 11.54
N GLY A 82 -6.39 -25.67 11.31
CA GLY A 82 -5.10 -25.76 10.63
C GLY A 82 -4.07 -24.86 11.30
N ARG A 83 -3.19 -25.48 12.08
CA ARG A 83 -1.89 -25.00 12.59
C ARG A 83 -1.36 -23.70 11.92
N GLY A 84 -1.28 -22.59 12.67
CA GLY A 84 -0.49 -21.42 12.26
C GLY A 84 -1.00 -20.06 12.76
N PHE A 85 -0.30 -19.47 13.75
CA PHE A 85 -0.27 -18.05 14.11
C PHE A 85 -1.56 -17.21 13.90
N LYS A 86 -2.38 -17.12 14.96
CA LYS A 86 -3.47 -16.13 15.06
C LYS A 86 -2.89 -14.71 15.19
N LYS A 87 -2.74 -14.03 14.05
CA LYS A 87 -2.34 -12.62 13.93
C LYS A 87 -3.41 -11.73 14.58
N SER A 88 -3.13 -11.16 15.74
CA SER A 88 -4.06 -10.29 16.48
C SER A 88 -3.93 -8.87 15.97
N VAL A 89 -5.02 -8.33 15.41
CA VAL A 89 -5.07 -7.00 14.79
C VAL A 89 -5.49 -6.00 15.85
N CYS A 90 -4.64 -5.03 16.20
CA CYS A 90 -5.12 -3.88 16.98
C CYS A 90 -6.09 -3.11 16.10
N ARG A 91 -7.33 -2.91 16.57
CA ARG A 91 -8.30 -2.02 15.91
C ARG A 91 -7.66 -0.65 15.69
N THR A 92 -7.34 -0.38 14.43
CA THR A 92 -6.82 0.89 13.95
C THR A 92 -8.03 1.73 13.59
N GLY A 93 -8.16 2.88 14.24
CA GLY A 93 -9.40 3.66 14.37
C GLY A 93 -9.89 4.36 13.11
N PHE A 94 -9.52 3.91 11.91
CA PHE A 94 -10.10 4.39 10.67
C PHE A 94 -10.95 3.26 10.08
N GLY A 95 -12.27 3.41 10.19
CA GLY A 95 -13.20 2.65 9.37
C GLY A 95 -12.91 2.88 7.87
N PRO A 96 -13.59 2.15 6.97
CA PRO A 96 -13.37 2.24 5.53
C PRO A 96 -13.94 3.56 4.95
N ARG A 97 -13.47 4.71 5.43
CA ARG A 97 -13.71 5.99 4.77
C ARG A 97 -12.72 6.13 3.63
N GLN A 98 -13.24 6.29 2.41
CA GLN A 98 -12.50 6.72 1.22
C GLN A 98 -12.05 8.17 1.42
N GLU A 99 -11.08 8.39 2.29
CA GLU A 99 -10.35 9.65 2.36
C GLU A 99 -9.15 9.53 1.44
N THR A 100 -8.78 10.64 0.79
CA THR A 100 -7.64 10.67 -0.13
C THR A 100 -6.34 10.41 0.63
N ILE A 101 -5.31 9.88 -0.06
CA ILE A 101 -4.03 9.58 0.61
C ILE A 101 -3.37 10.87 1.13
N GLU A 102 -3.65 12.01 0.51
CA GLU A 102 -3.20 13.34 0.89
C GLU A 102 -3.81 13.81 2.22
N GLU A 103 -5.13 13.68 2.37
CA GLU A 103 -5.84 14.00 3.63
C GLU A 103 -5.36 13.10 4.77
N ARG A 104 -5.25 11.79 4.50
CA ARG A 104 -4.74 10.80 5.46
C ARG A 104 -3.29 11.08 5.85
N SER A 105 -2.44 11.41 4.88
CA SER A 105 -1.03 11.76 5.12
C SER A 105 -0.91 12.94 6.08
N THR A 106 -1.68 14.00 5.87
CA THR A 106 -1.62 15.20 6.72
C THR A 106 -1.93 14.89 8.18
N PHE A 107 -2.99 14.12 8.43
CA PHE A 107 -3.34 13.66 9.77
C PHE A 107 -2.28 12.73 10.38
N LEU A 108 -1.77 11.79 9.58
CA LEU A 108 -0.80 10.79 10.04
C LEU A 108 0.60 11.36 10.26
N ARG A 109 0.97 12.43 9.55
CA ARG A 109 2.23 13.17 9.79
C ARG A 109 2.26 13.75 11.19
N GLN A 110 1.14 14.30 11.69
CA GLN A 110 1.04 14.78 13.07
C GLN A 110 1.17 13.63 14.09
N LYS A 111 0.70 12.44 13.72
CA LYS A 111 0.58 11.27 14.60
C LYS A 111 1.84 10.38 14.65
N TYR A 112 2.61 10.32 13.57
CA TYR A 112 3.80 9.46 13.41
C TYR A 112 5.09 10.24 13.15
N SER A 113 5.03 11.55 12.90
CA SER A 113 6.20 12.38 12.58
C SER A 113 7.05 11.81 11.44
N TYR A 114 6.40 11.36 10.36
CA TYR A 114 7.05 10.74 9.22
C TYR A 114 7.24 11.73 8.05
N THR A 115 8.29 11.55 7.25
CA THR A 115 8.66 12.46 6.14
C THR A 115 8.54 11.81 4.75
N PHE A 116 7.96 10.61 4.67
CA PHE A 116 7.86 9.88 3.41
C PHE A 116 6.98 10.62 2.39
N ASP A 117 7.54 10.81 1.20
CA ASP A 117 6.88 11.42 0.04
C ASP A 117 6.41 10.35 -0.94
N PHE A 118 5.14 9.95 -0.81
CA PHE A 118 4.49 9.01 -1.72
C PHE A 118 4.27 9.60 -3.11
N SER A 119 4.13 10.93 -3.22
CA SER A 119 3.97 11.63 -4.50
C SER A 119 5.20 11.44 -5.39
N HIS A 120 6.40 11.38 -4.81
CA HIS A 120 7.61 11.10 -5.58
C HIS A 120 7.59 9.72 -6.25
N ILE A 121 7.09 8.68 -5.57
CA ILE A 121 6.92 7.34 -6.17
C ILE A 121 5.84 7.38 -7.26
N ARG A 122 4.70 8.03 -6.98
CA ARG A 122 3.59 8.19 -7.94
C ARG A 122 4.06 8.87 -9.23
N GLU A 123 4.75 9.99 -9.13
CA GLU A 123 5.21 10.74 -10.31
C GLU A 123 6.27 9.96 -11.11
N ARG A 124 7.16 9.20 -10.45
CA ARG A 124 8.09 8.32 -11.16
C ARG A 124 7.36 7.22 -11.95
N ILE A 125 6.37 6.56 -11.34
CA ILE A 125 5.56 5.53 -12.01
C ILE A 125 4.76 6.13 -13.17
N LYS A 126 4.15 7.30 -12.96
CA LYS A 126 3.42 8.03 -14.00
C LYS A 126 4.32 8.42 -15.17
N THR A 127 5.53 8.89 -14.88
CA THR A 127 6.52 9.25 -15.90
C THR A 127 6.95 8.03 -16.72
N ALA A 128 7.22 6.90 -16.07
CA ALA A 128 7.54 5.65 -16.75
C ALA A 128 6.38 5.16 -17.63
N ALA A 129 5.15 5.21 -17.12
CA ALA A 129 3.95 4.84 -17.88
C ALA A 129 3.75 5.74 -19.12
N ALA A 130 3.91 7.05 -18.95
CA ALA A 130 3.81 8.01 -20.06
C ALA A 130 4.92 7.82 -21.10
N ALA A 131 6.17 7.60 -20.66
CA ALA A 131 7.30 7.32 -21.55
C ALA A 131 7.11 6.03 -22.36
N ALA A 132 6.42 5.05 -21.78
CA ALA A 132 6.03 3.82 -22.44
C ALA A 132 4.74 3.93 -23.30
N GLY A 133 4.12 5.12 -23.37
CA GLY A 133 2.95 5.40 -24.21
C GLY A 133 1.60 5.02 -23.61
N TYR A 134 1.51 4.82 -22.29
CA TYR A 134 0.27 4.48 -21.61
C TYR A 134 -0.43 5.72 -21.05
N GLN A 135 -1.75 5.72 -21.09
CA GLN A 135 -2.57 6.70 -20.38
C GLN A 135 -2.62 6.36 -18.89
N PHE A 136 -2.16 7.29 -18.04
CA PHE A 136 -2.17 7.10 -16.60
C PHE A 136 -3.56 7.41 -16.01
N SER A 137 -4.15 6.42 -15.35
CA SER A 137 -5.49 6.48 -14.75
C SER A 137 -5.39 6.25 -13.24
N TYR A 138 -5.68 7.27 -12.44
CA TYR A 138 -5.66 7.18 -10.98
C TYR A 138 -7.04 6.76 -10.47
N ARG A 139 -7.19 5.49 -10.09
CA ARG A 139 -8.45 4.91 -9.62
C ARG A 139 -8.19 3.81 -8.60
N LEU A 140 -9.03 3.74 -7.58
CA LEU A 140 -9.00 2.66 -6.59
C LEU A 140 -9.13 1.28 -7.27
N ILE A 141 -8.15 0.42 -7.01
CA ILE A 141 -8.14 -0.99 -7.43
C ILE A 141 -8.52 -1.82 -6.21
N LEU A 142 -9.79 -2.24 -6.18
CA LEU A 142 -10.38 -3.04 -5.11
C LEU A 142 -9.78 -4.46 -5.08
#